data_AF-A0AAX7TIH4-F1
#
_entry.id   AF-A0AAX7TIH4-F1
#
_cell.length_a   1.000
_cell.length_b   1.000
_cell.length_c   1.000
_cell.angle_alpha   90.00
_cell.angle_beta   90.00
_cell.angle_gamma   90.00
#
_symmetry.space_group_name_H-M   'P 1'
#
loop_
_entity.id
_entity.type
_entity.pdbx_description
1 polymer ?
#
loop_
_entity_poly.entity_id
_entity_poly.type
_entity_poly.pdbx_seq_one_letter_code
_entity_poly.pdbx_strand_id
1 'polypeptide(L)'
;KMRLQCLFAALCLGVGVMAGKYSRELNEPKPNDRDGQAVEFRIAKLNQVWEKAQRMQLSPVRQAELHSDLKIQEKDELQWKKMKVEGFDENGEKEAQLRRNFHVILAKYGMDGKRDTRPLESNSLKDHDIKEEDAFEDPRLDKLWNKAKISGKFSDEELLNLKREFQHHKDKIHEYNILMDTVSRTEEIHKNVISPLEGDTKEHVLQQKHTELKHKMRDLNQGFERLRKLSHEGFSEDSEFREPRVIELWEAAKRTNLSNDELESLKEELRHFETKVEKHSHYKEQLELSHQKLQHVEALGDKEHIKRNKEKYDTLAEKTREMGYKMKKHMQDLSNKISRQGLQHNEL
;
A
#
# COMPACT_ATOMS: atom_id res chain seq x y z
N LYS A 1 -22.37 -26.10 -26.02
CA LYS A 1 -23.18 -25.63 -24.87
C LYS A 1 -22.39 -25.83 -23.58
N MET A 2 -21.47 -24.92 -23.20
CA MET A 2 -20.74 -24.97 -21.91
C MET A 2 -19.91 -23.69 -21.62
N ARG A 3 -20.33 -22.52 -22.12
CA ARG A 3 -19.61 -21.24 -21.91
C ARG A 3 -20.50 -20.04 -21.58
N LEU A 4 -21.75 -20.28 -21.17
CA LEU A 4 -22.70 -19.19 -20.86
C LEU A 4 -23.21 -19.21 -19.40
N GLN A 5 -22.72 -20.12 -18.56
CA GLN A 5 -23.09 -20.19 -17.13
C GLN A 5 -22.08 -19.54 -16.19
N CYS A 6 -20.83 -19.30 -16.62
CA CYS A 6 -19.82 -18.70 -15.76
C CYS A 6 -19.91 -17.16 -15.66
N LEU A 7 -20.63 -16.50 -16.58
CA LEU A 7 -20.78 -15.04 -16.57
C LEU A 7 -21.94 -14.55 -15.68
N PHE A 8 -22.91 -15.40 -15.34
CA PHE A 8 -23.96 -15.06 -14.38
C PHE A 8 -23.54 -15.25 -12.91
N ALA A 9 -22.51 -16.06 -12.64
CA ALA A 9 -22.02 -16.31 -11.28
C ALA A 9 -21.07 -15.23 -10.76
N ALA A 10 -20.50 -14.39 -11.63
CA ALA A 10 -19.55 -13.35 -11.25
C ALA A 10 -20.21 -11.97 -11.01
N LEU A 11 -21.46 -11.76 -11.43
CA LEU A 11 -22.12 -10.46 -11.32
C LEU A 11 -22.96 -10.28 -10.04
N CYS A 12 -23.10 -11.30 -9.19
CA CYS A 12 -23.90 -11.21 -7.96
C CYS A 12 -23.09 -11.12 -6.66
N LEU A 13 -21.75 -11.08 -6.72
CA LEU A 13 -20.89 -10.96 -5.53
C LEU A 13 -20.54 -9.50 -5.14
N GLY A 14 -21.20 -8.51 -5.78
CA GLY A 14 -20.92 -7.09 -5.58
C GLY A 14 -21.97 -6.31 -4.75
N VAL A 15 -23.09 -6.92 -4.36
CA VAL A 15 -24.17 -6.20 -3.64
C VAL A 15 -24.63 -7.05 -2.46
N GLY A 16 -24.15 -6.75 -1.26
CA GLY A 16 -24.63 -7.46 -0.07
C GLY A 16 -23.98 -7.14 1.28
N VAL A 17 -22.95 -6.29 1.35
CA VAL A 17 -22.23 -6.06 2.63
C VAL A 17 -22.90 -5.00 3.53
N MET A 18 -24.00 -4.37 3.12
CA MET A 18 -24.72 -3.38 3.95
C MET A 18 -26.10 -3.82 4.45
N ALA A 19 -26.47 -5.10 4.32
CA ALA A 19 -27.79 -5.60 4.70
C ALA A 19 -27.78 -6.63 5.85
N GLY A 20 -26.70 -6.73 6.63
CA GLY A 20 -26.55 -7.80 7.64
C GLY A 20 -26.80 -7.42 9.10
N LYS A 21 -27.15 -6.16 9.43
CA LYS A 21 -27.29 -5.73 10.84
C LYS A 21 -28.63 -6.11 11.47
N TYR A 22 -29.63 -6.48 10.67
CA TYR A 22 -31.00 -6.74 11.13
C TYR A 22 -31.72 -7.86 10.33
N SER A 23 -31.00 -8.85 9.78
CA SER A 23 -31.65 -9.97 9.09
C SER A 23 -32.39 -10.88 10.08
N ARG A 24 -33.68 -11.10 9.80
CA ARG A 24 -34.59 -11.99 10.55
C ARG A 24 -34.02 -13.41 10.69
N GLU A 25 -33.29 -13.88 9.68
CA GLU A 25 -32.65 -15.20 9.61
C GLU A 25 -31.54 -15.43 10.65
N LEU A 26 -30.96 -14.37 11.23
CA LEU A 26 -29.99 -14.47 12.33
C LEU A 26 -30.65 -14.46 13.71
N ASN A 27 -31.94 -14.12 13.80
CA ASN A 27 -32.70 -14.07 15.06
C ASN A 27 -33.61 -15.30 15.25
N GLU A 28 -33.57 -16.27 14.34
CA GLU A 28 -34.21 -17.57 14.57
C GLU A 28 -33.24 -18.48 15.32
N PRO A 29 -33.67 -19.10 16.44
CA PRO A 29 -32.80 -20.00 17.19
C PRO A 29 -32.54 -21.26 16.36
N LYS A 30 -31.33 -21.36 15.79
CA LYS A 30 -30.84 -22.62 15.23
C LYS A 30 -30.46 -23.54 16.40
N PRO A 31 -30.94 -24.80 16.44
CA PRO A 31 -30.44 -25.77 17.39
C PRO A 31 -29.02 -26.18 16.95
N ASN A 32 -28.01 -25.68 17.65
CA ASN A 32 -26.62 -26.10 17.45
C ASN A 32 -26.21 -26.99 18.63
N ASP A 33 -26.01 -28.28 18.32
CA ASP A 33 -25.44 -29.33 19.17
C ASP A 33 -23.93 -29.11 19.42
N ARG A 34 -23.57 -28.02 20.11
CA ARG A 34 -22.25 -27.88 20.72
C ARG A 34 -22.38 -27.22 22.09
N ASP A 35 -22.19 -28.04 23.12
CA ASP A 35 -21.93 -27.68 24.51
C ASP A 35 -22.75 -26.53 25.09
N GLY A 36 -23.94 -26.85 25.59
CA GLY A 36 -24.48 -26.32 26.86
C GLY A 36 -24.53 -24.81 27.11
N GLN A 37 -24.26 -23.94 26.14
CA GLN A 37 -24.39 -22.49 26.27
C GLN A 37 -25.78 -22.12 25.80
N ALA A 38 -26.71 -22.10 26.76
CA ALA A 38 -28.04 -21.56 26.58
C ALA A 38 -27.96 -20.16 25.95
N VAL A 39 -28.70 -19.95 24.86
CA VAL A 39 -28.95 -18.63 24.30
C VAL A 39 -29.79 -17.85 25.32
N GLU A 40 -29.11 -17.13 26.22
CA GLU A 40 -29.72 -16.48 27.38
C GLU A 40 -30.61 -15.28 26.99
N PHE A 41 -30.24 -14.57 25.92
CA PHE A 41 -30.98 -13.44 25.37
C PHE A 41 -31.44 -13.71 23.92
N ARG A 42 -32.60 -13.20 23.55
CA ARG A 42 -33.15 -13.23 22.18
C ARG A 42 -32.40 -12.28 21.23
N ILE A 43 -31.64 -11.32 21.76
CA ILE A 43 -30.87 -10.37 20.97
C ILE A 43 -29.39 -10.74 20.98
N ALA A 44 -28.84 -11.03 19.79
CA ALA A 44 -27.46 -11.48 19.60
C ALA A 44 -26.40 -10.52 20.22
N LYS A 45 -26.60 -9.20 20.16
CA LYS A 45 -25.66 -8.24 20.77
C LYS A 45 -25.57 -8.38 22.28
N LEU A 46 -26.68 -8.76 22.95
CA LEU A 46 -26.69 -8.96 24.40
C LEU A 46 -26.01 -10.28 24.77
N ASN A 47 -26.19 -11.33 23.96
CA ASN A 47 -25.43 -12.58 24.11
C ASN A 47 -23.92 -12.35 23.97
N GLN A 48 -23.48 -11.55 23.00
CA GLN A 48 -22.06 -11.22 22.86
C GLN A 48 -21.49 -10.51 24.09
N VAL A 49 -22.25 -9.60 24.69
CA VAL A 49 -21.84 -8.91 25.94
C VAL A 49 -21.85 -9.89 27.12
N TRP A 50 -22.84 -10.77 27.19
CA TRP A 50 -22.95 -11.78 28.24
C TRP A 50 -21.81 -12.80 28.19
N GLU A 51 -21.50 -13.34 27.01
CA GLU A 51 -20.34 -14.22 26.80
C GLU A 51 -19.03 -13.50 27.11
N LYS A 52 -18.89 -12.23 26.72
CA LYS A 52 -17.72 -11.41 27.05
C LYS A 52 -17.57 -11.26 28.56
N ALA A 53 -18.66 -11.03 29.29
CA ALA A 53 -18.66 -10.94 30.74
C ALA A 53 -18.31 -12.27 31.42
N GLN A 54 -18.80 -13.40 30.90
CA GLN A 54 -18.42 -14.73 31.37
C GLN A 54 -16.92 -15.00 31.17
N ARG A 55 -16.36 -14.62 30.01
CA ARG A 55 -14.92 -14.74 29.73
C ARG A 55 -14.06 -13.83 30.60
N MET A 56 -14.58 -12.65 30.98
CA MET A 56 -13.89 -11.69 31.85
C MET A 56 -13.90 -12.09 33.33
N GLN A 57 -14.59 -13.18 33.71
CA GLN A 57 -14.67 -13.68 35.09
C GLN A 57 -15.01 -12.59 36.11
N LEU A 58 -16.06 -11.80 35.84
CA LEU A 58 -16.54 -10.78 36.77
C LEU A 58 -17.01 -11.41 38.09
N SER A 59 -16.93 -10.67 39.19
CA SER A 59 -17.44 -11.12 40.50
C SER A 59 -18.92 -11.55 40.39
N PRO A 60 -19.37 -12.60 41.10
CA PRO A 60 -20.74 -13.11 40.99
C PRO A 60 -21.84 -12.06 41.19
N VAL A 61 -21.61 -11.07 42.07
CA VAL A 61 -22.53 -9.95 42.31
C VAL A 61 -22.65 -9.05 41.07
N ARG A 62 -21.53 -8.61 40.50
CA ARG A 62 -21.52 -7.81 39.26
C ARG A 62 -22.07 -8.57 38.06
N GLN A 63 -21.90 -9.89 38.01
CA GLN A 63 -22.46 -10.71 36.95
C GLN A 63 -24.00 -10.77 37.03
N ALA A 64 -24.56 -10.90 38.23
CA ALA A 64 -26.00 -10.84 38.43
C ALA A 64 -26.59 -9.45 38.13
N GLU A 65 -25.91 -8.37 38.55
CA GLU A 65 -26.30 -7.00 38.20
C GLU A 65 -26.27 -6.77 36.68
N LEU A 66 -25.19 -7.20 36.00
CA LEU A 66 -25.09 -7.11 34.54
C LEU A 66 -26.21 -7.90 33.85
N HIS A 67 -26.54 -9.09 34.34
CA HIS A 67 -27.63 -9.90 33.79
C HIS A 67 -28.96 -9.17 33.86
N SER A 68 -29.26 -8.54 35.01
CA SER A 68 -30.46 -7.72 35.18
C SER A 68 -30.48 -6.49 34.26
N ASP A 69 -29.35 -5.77 34.14
CA ASP A 69 -29.20 -4.60 33.27
C ASP A 69 -29.39 -4.98 31.79
N LEU A 70 -28.83 -6.12 31.34
CA LEU A 70 -29.01 -6.63 29.98
C LEU A 70 -30.45 -7.08 29.71
N LYS A 71 -31.14 -7.64 30.71
CA LYS A 71 -32.55 -8.06 30.58
C LYS A 71 -33.51 -6.86 30.45
N ILE A 72 -33.21 -5.77 31.16
CA ILE A 72 -33.94 -4.50 31.00
C ILE A 72 -33.68 -3.93 29.61
N GLN A 73 -32.42 -3.88 29.17
CA GLN A 73 -32.07 -3.45 27.82
C GLN A 73 -32.76 -4.29 26.74
N GLU A 74 -32.88 -5.61 26.93
CA GLU A 74 -33.59 -6.49 25.99
C GLU A 74 -35.06 -6.12 25.86
N LYS A 75 -35.73 -5.88 26.99
CA LYS A 75 -37.14 -5.49 27.03
C LYS A 75 -37.34 -4.16 26.29
N ASP A 76 -36.48 -3.17 26.56
CA ASP A 76 -36.57 -1.85 25.94
C ASP A 76 -36.28 -1.90 24.44
N GLU A 77 -35.34 -2.76 23.99
CA GLU A 77 -35.07 -3.02 22.57
C GLU A 77 -36.24 -3.68 21.84
N LEU A 78 -36.89 -4.67 22.47
CA LEU A 78 -38.06 -5.31 21.87
C LEU A 78 -39.26 -4.35 21.81
N GLN A 79 -39.46 -3.54 22.85
CA GLN A 79 -40.50 -2.51 22.86
C GLN A 79 -40.24 -1.43 21.82
N TRP A 80 -38.99 -0.95 21.71
CA TRP A 80 -38.61 0.00 20.68
C TRP A 80 -38.79 -0.57 19.27
N LYS A 81 -38.39 -1.81 19.02
CA LYS A 81 -38.64 -2.48 17.72
C LYS A 81 -40.14 -2.55 17.39
N LYS A 82 -40.99 -2.83 18.38
CA LYS A 82 -42.45 -2.82 18.21
C LYS A 82 -42.96 -1.42 17.85
N MET A 83 -42.57 -0.40 18.61
CA MET A 83 -42.94 1.00 18.35
C MET A 83 -42.40 1.52 17.00
N LYS A 84 -41.22 1.08 16.57
CA LYS A 84 -40.63 1.44 15.27
C LYS A 84 -41.41 0.87 14.10
N VAL A 85 -41.87 -0.39 14.20
CA VAL A 85 -42.74 -1.01 13.18
C VAL A 85 -44.09 -0.31 13.11
N GLU A 86 -44.59 0.19 14.25
CA GLU A 86 -45.83 0.97 14.34
C GLU A 86 -45.64 2.46 13.94
N GLY A 87 -44.42 2.91 13.63
CA GLY A 87 -44.13 4.26 13.14
C GLY A 87 -44.02 5.36 14.21
N PHE A 88 -44.08 5.03 15.50
CA PHE A 88 -44.15 6.01 16.60
C PHE A 88 -42.80 6.56 17.09
N ASP A 89 -41.73 6.53 16.27
CA ASP A 89 -40.39 7.07 16.61
C ASP A 89 -39.77 7.83 15.44
N GLU A 90 -40.46 8.86 14.95
CA GLU A 90 -39.99 9.70 13.83
C GLU A 90 -38.76 10.56 14.18
N ASN A 91 -38.62 10.94 15.47
CA ASN A 91 -37.50 11.76 15.94
C ASN A 91 -36.22 10.96 16.25
N GLY A 92 -36.30 9.62 16.29
CA GLY A 92 -35.18 8.73 16.64
C GLY A 92 -34.63 8.92 18.06
N GLU A 93 -35.35 9.64 18.92
CA GLU A 93 -34.94 9.96 20.29
C GLU A 93 -34.88 8.70 21.15
N LYS A 94 -35.88 7.80 21.00
CA LYS A 94 -35.90 6.53 21.72
C LYS A 94 -34.78 5.61 21.26
N GLU A 95 -34.46 5.58 19.96
CA GLU A 95 -33.29 4.85 19.44
C GLU A 95 -31.98 5.40 20.02
N ALA A 96 -31.83 6.73 20.05
CA ALA A 96 -30.64 7.38 20.60
C ALA A 96 -30.49 7.12 22.10
N GLN A 97 -31.58 7.19 22.88
CA GLN A 97 -31.58 6.90 24.30
C GLN A 97 -31.22 5.44 24.58
N LEU A 98 -31.77 4.50 23.82
CA LEU A 98 -31.48 3.08 23.96
C LEU A 98 -30.02 2.75 23.64
N ARG A 99 -29.47 3.38 22.61
CA ARG A 99 -28.03 3.30 22.30
C ARG A 99 -27.21 3.90 23.43
N ARG A 100 -27.55 5.07 23.97
CA ARG A 100 -26.82 5.68 25.10
C ARG A 100 -26.84 4.78 26.33
N ASN A 101 -28.01 4.27 26.72
CA ASN A 101 -28.16 3.36 27.86
C ASN A 101 -27.29 2.11 27.70
N PHE A 102 -27.25 1.52 26.50
CA PHE A 102 -26.38 0.39 26.22
C PHE A 102 -24.89 0.73 26.40
N HIS A 103 -24.43 1.90 25.93
CA HIS A 103 -23.04 2.32 26.14
C HIS A 103 -22.75 2.60 27.61
N VAL A 104 -23.70 3.17 28.37
CA VAL A 104 -23.56 3.36 29.82
C VAL A 104 -23.39 2.02 30.53
N ILE A 105 -24.14 0.99 30.15
CA ILE A 105 -23.98 -0.37 30.68
C ILE A 105 -22.58 -0.90 30.34
N LEU A 106 -22.16 -0.82 29.07
CA LEU A 106 -20.82 -1.26 28.67
C LEU A 106 -19.71 -0.55 29.44
N ALA A 107 -19.83 0.76 29.66
CA ALA A 107 -18.87 1.56 30.42
C ALA A 107 -18.85 1.19 31.91
N LYS A 108 -20.03 1.02 32.54
CA LYS A 108 -20.17 0.63 33.96
C LYS A 108 -19.41 -0.66 34.29
N TYR A 109 -19.38 -1.60 33.35
CA TYR A 109 -18.70 -2.89 33.53
C TYR A 109 -17.33 -2.99 32.84
N GLY A 110 -16.78 -1.88 32.33
CA GLY A 110 -15.46 -1.85 31.68
C GLY A 110 -15.39 -2.65 30.37
N MET A 111 -16.54 -2.90 29.74
CA MET A 111 -16.66 -3.61 28.47
C MET A 111 -16.69 -2.67 27.25
N ASP A 112 -16.74 -1.37 27.48
CA ASP A 112 -16.65 -0.32 26.47
C ASP A 112 -15.21 -0.26 25.93
N GLY A 113 -14.97 -0.96 24.82
CA GLY A 113 -13.70 -0.87 24.11
C GLY A 113 -13.59 0.51 23.49
N LYS A 114 -12.38 1.11 23.48
CA LYS A 114 -12.10 2.33 22.71
C LYS A 114 -12.64 2.16 21.31
N ARG A 115 -13.73 2.84 21.00
CA ARG A 115 -14.36 2.78 19.69
C ARG A 115 -13.32 3.27 18.70
N ASP A 116 -12.93 2.38 17.78
CA ASP A 116 -11.96 2.73 16.75
C ASP A 116 -12.65 3.72 15.80
N THR A 117 -12.52 4.99 16.12
CA THR A 117 -13.04 6.14 15.35
C THR A 117 -12.05 6.57 14.28
N ARG A 118 -11.05 5.74 13.97
CA ARG A 118 -10.20 5.92 12.80
C ARG A 118 -11.10 5.95 11.56
N PRO A 119 -11.20 7.08 10.84
CA PRO A 119 -11.76 7.07 9.50
C PRO A 119 -10.86 6.12 8.69
N LEU A 120 -11.44 5.04 8.16
CA LEU A 120 -10.82 4.26 7.09
C LEU A 120 -10.88 5.10 5.80
N GLU A 121 -10.20 6.25 5.81
CA GLU A 121 -9.89 6.97 4.57
C GLU A 121 -8.64 6.33 3.98
N SER A 122 -8.88 5.24 3.25
CA SER A 122 -7.92 4.74 2.28
C SER A 122 -7.81 5.81 1.19
N ASN A 123 -6.70 6.55 1.14
CA ASN A 123 -6.33 7.48 0.06
C ASN A 123 -6.02 6.70 -1.24
N SER A 124 -7.01 5.97 -1.74
CA SER A 124 -7.00 5.39 -3.08
C SER A 124 -8.23 5.94 -3.78
N LEU A 125 -8.04 7.04 -4.51
CA LEU A 125 -9.03 7.55 -5.44
C LEU A 125 -9.20 6.49 -6.54
N LYS A 126 -10.20 5.67 -6.34
CA LYS A 126 -10.68 4.68 -7.30
C LYS A 126 -11.68 5.36 -8.24
N ASP A 127 -11.24 6.41 -8.90
CA ASP A 127 -12.01 7.04 -9.97
C ASP A 127 -11.08 7.87 -10.86
N HIS A 128 -10.35 7.19 -11.74
CA HIS A 128 -10.03 7.75 -13.03
C HIS A 128 -10.28 6.65 -14.04
N ASP A 129 -11.51 6.66 -14.57
CA ASP A 129 -11.75 6.21 -15.93
C ASP A 129 -10.59 6.70 -16.80
N ILE A 130 -9.98 5.76 -17.50
CA ILE A 130 -8.93 5.98 -18.49
C ILE A 130 -9.58 6.76 -19.64
N LYS A 131 -9.77 8.06 -19.45
CA LYS A 131 -9.95 8.98 -20.56
C LYS A 131 -8.54 9.27 -21.05
N GLU A 132 -8.22 8.65 -22.17
CA GLU A 132 -7.12 9.04 -23.05
C GLU A 132 -7.34 10.47 -23.55
N GLU A 133 -7.25 11.46 -22.66
CA GLU A 133 -7.00 12.83 -23.11
C GLU A 133 -5.50 12.92 -23.34
N ASP A 134 -5.11 12.92 -24.61
CA ASP A 134 -3.74 13.02 -25.14
C ASP A 134 -3.06 14.37 -24.82
N ALA A 135 -3.51 15.06 -23.76
CA ALA A 135 -3.06 16.37 -23.33
C ALA A 135 -2.64 16.32 -21.86
N PHE A 136 -1.38 16.63 -21.58
CA PHE A 136 -0.90 16.79 -20.21
C PHE A 136 -1.44 18.11 -19.65
N GLU A 137 -2.03 18.08 -18.44
CA GLU A 137 -2.55 19.29 -17.77
C GLU A 137 -1.46 20.34 -17.51
N ASP A 138 -0.19 19.91 -17.36
CA ASP A 138 0.95 20.82 -17.23
C ASP A 138 1.50 21.22 -18.63
N PRO A 139 1.47 22.51 -19.01
CA PRO A 139 2.03 23.01 -20.27
C PRO A 139 3.52 22.68 -20.46
N ARG A 140 4.26 22.39 -19.39
CA ARG A 140 5.68 22.02 -19.46
C ARG A 140 5.86 20.57 -19.87
N LEU A 141 5.04 19.66 -19.32
CA LEU A 141 5.05 18.25 -19.71
C LEU A 141 4.56 18.08 -21.14
N ASP A 142 3.50 18.80 -21.51
CA ASP A 142 2.95 18.77 -22.85
C ASP A 142 3.97 19.26 -23.91
N LYS A 143 4.72 20.33 -23.61
CA LYS A 143 5.81 20.80 -24.49
C LYS A 143 6.92 19.76 -24.64
N LEU A 144 7.31 19.08 -23.57
CA LEU A 144 8.35 18.04 -23.63
C LEU A 144 7.87 16.78 -24.38
N TRP A 145 6.61 16.41 -24.21
CA TRP A 145 6.00 15.30 -24.93
C TRP A 145 5.89 15.59 -26.42
N ASN A 146 5.35 16.76 -26.79
CA ASN A 146 5.27 17.18 -28.19
C ASN A 146 6.66 17.30 -28.81
N LYS A 147 7.66 17.78 -28.06
CA LYS A 147 9.05 17.82 -28.52
C LYS A 147 9.62 16.41 -28.75
N ALA A 148 9.34 15.45 -27.87
CA ALA A 148 9.76 14.06 -28.06
C ALA A 148 9.08 13.41 -29.28
N LYS A 149 7.77 13.63 -29.43
CA LYS A 149 6.97 13.12 -30.56
C LYS A 149 7.43 13.69 -31.92
N ILE A 150 7.75 14.98 -31.98
CA ILE A 150 8.22 15.66 -33.21
C ILE A 150 9.70 15.35 -33.50
N SER A 151 10.51 15.06 -32.46
CA SER A 151 11.94 14.77 -32.60
C SER A 151 12.22 13.55 -33.48
N GLY A 152 11.30 12.58 -33.56
CA GLY A 152 11.43 11.40 -34.42
C GLY A 152 12.57 10.44 -34.04
N LYS A 153 13.25 10.70 -32.90
CA LYS A 153 14.38 9.92 -32.37
C LYS A 153 13.94 8.75 -31.48
N PHE A 154 12.66 8.44 -31.46
CA PHE A 154 12.08 7.43 -30.58
C PHE A 154 11.34 6.42 -31.42
N SER A 155 11.54 5.13 -31.13
CA SER A 155 10.66 4.07 -31.63
C SER A 155 9.28 4.16 -30.97
N ASP A 156 8.28 3.51 -31.57
CA ASP A 156 6.91 3.50 -31.04
C ASP A 156 6.84 2.89 -29.61
N GLU A 157 7.68 1.90 -29.30
CA GLU A 157 7.77 1.29 -27.97
C GLU A 157 8.42 2.25 -26.94
N GLU A 158 9.45 2.98 -27.34
CA GLU A 158 10.12 3.97 -26.49
C GLU A 158 9.24 5.19 -26.25
N LEU A 159 8.45 5.61 -27.24
CA LEU A 159 7.41 6.63 -27.09
C LEU A 159 6.35 6.19 -26.09
N LEU A 160 5.91 4.93 -26.14
CA LEU A 160 4.93 4.39 -25.19
C LEU A 160 5.47 4.37 -23.76
N ASN A 161 6.74 3.96 -23.58
CA ASN A 161 7.41 3.97 -22.29
C ASN A 161 7.61 5.39 -21.77
N LEU A 162 8.05 6.31 -22.62
CA LEU A 162 8.19 7.71 -22.29
C LEU A 162 6.83 8.31 -21.89
N LYS A 163 5.75 8.04 -22.65
CA LYS A 163 4.38 8.47 -22.31
C LYS A 163 3.96 7.96 -20.92
N ARG A 164 4.29 6.70 -20.60
CA ARG A 164 4.03 6.12 -19.29
C ARG A 164 4.82 6.83 -18.19
N GLU A 165 6.09 7.14 -18.41
CA GLU A 165 6.88 7.91 -17.44
C GLU A 165 6.35 9.34 -17.26
N PHE A 166 5.92 10.01 -18.33
CA PHE A 166 5.26 11.32 -18.26
C PHE A 166 3.95 11.24 -17.46
N GLN A 167 3.15 10.19 -17.67
CA GLN A 167 1.92 9.95 -16.90
C GLN A 167 2.23 9.73 -15.42
N HIS A 168 3.21 8.88 -15.09
CA HIS A 168 3.64 8.69 -13.70
C HIS A 168 4.16 9.98 -13.07
N HIS A 169 4.82 10.84 -13.84
CA HIS A 169 5.27 12.13 -13.33
C HIS A 169 4.10 13.07 -13.04
N LYS A 170 3.07 13.10 -13.92
CA LYS A 170 1.80 13.79 -13.66
C LYS A 170 1.15 13.29 -12.37
N ASP A 171 1.03 11.97 -12.21
CA ASP A 171 0.40 11.35 -11.03
C ASP A 171 1.17 11.72 -9.76
N LYS A 172 2.51 11.69 -9.78
CA LYS A 172 3.34 12.12 -8.64
C LYS A 172 3.18 13.60 -8.29
N ILE A 173 3.03 14.49 -9.29
CA ILE A 173 2.75 15.92 -9.04
C ILE A 173 1.39 16.07 -8.35
N HIS A 174 0.38 15.33 -8.83
CA HIS A 174 -0.96 15.36 -8.25
C HIS A 174 -0.97 14.86 -6.80
N GLU A 175 -0.31 13.72 -6.53
CA GLU A 175 -0.12 13.20 -5.17
C GLU A 175 0.60 14.20 -4.25
N TYR A 176 1.62 14.88 -4.78
CA TYR A 176 2.33 15.93 -4.05
C TYR A 176 1.40 17.09 -3.70
N ASN A 177 0.58 17.57 -4.64
CA ASN A 177 -0.37 18.66 -4.41
C ASN A 177 -1.41 18.28 -3.35
N ILE A 178 -1.96 17.06 -3.38
CA ILE A 178 -2.89 16.57 -2.34
C ILE A 178 -2.20 16.54 -0.97
N LEU A 179 -0.98 16.00 -0.90
CA LEU A 179 -0.23 15.93 0.35
C LEU A 179 0.08 17.33 0.88
N MET A 180 0.45 18.25 -0.01
CA MET A 180 0.73 19.65 0.32
C MET A 180 -0.53 20.34 0.88
N ASP A 181 -1.68 20.16 0.24
CA ASP A 181 -2.96 20.70 0.72
C ASP A 181 -3.36 20.11 2.08
N THR A 182 -3.11 18.81 2.28
CA THR A 182 -3.39 18.13 3.56
C THR A 182 -2.50 18.66 4.68
N VAL A 183 -1.20 18.84 4.42
CA VAL A 183 -0.25 19.42 5.39
C VAL A 183 -0.60 20.89 5.68
N SER A 184 -0.99 21.66 4.66
CA SER A 184 -1.39 23.06 4.82
C SER A 184 -2.67 23.20 5.65
N ARG A 185 -3.70 22.39 5.38
CA ARG A 185 -4.95 22.37 6.17
C ARG A 185 -4.72 21.93 7.60
N THR A 186 -3.88 20.92 7.82
CA THR A 186 -3.55 20.49 9.20
C THR A 186 -2.79 21.59 9.93
N GLU A 187 -1.83 22.26 9.30
CA GLU A 187 -1.12 23.39 9.88
C GLU A 187 -2.05 24.57 10.22
N GLU A 188 -3.02 24.89 9.37
CA GLU A 188 -4.05 25.91 9.64
C GLU A 188 -4.97 25.53 10.82
N ILE A 189 -5.34 24.24 10.93
CA ILE A 189 -6.09 23.73 12.08
C ILE A 189 -5.26 23.87 13.36
N HIS A 190 -3.95 23.61 13.32
CA HIS A 190 -3.06 23.73 14.47
C HIS A 190 -2.81 25.18 14.91
N LYS A 191 -2.84 26.17 13.99
CA LYS A 191 -2.73 27.60 14.33
C LYS A 191 -3.92 28.14 15.14
N ASN A 192 -5.08 27.46 15.07
CA ASN A 192 -6.30 27.87 15.76
C ASN A 192 -6.51 27.20 17.14
N VAL A 193 -5.58 26.36 17.61
CA VAL A 193 -5.71 25.65 18.90
C VAL A 193 -4.81 26.28 19.97
N ILE A 194 -5.43 26.94 20.97
CA ILE A 194 -4.77 27.58 22.11
C ILE A 194 -4.64 26.58 23.29
N SER A 195 -4.06 25.39 23.06
CA SER A 195 -3.81 24.41 24.13
C SER A 195 -2.29 24.21 24.31
N PRO A 196 -1.67 24.69 25.41
CA PRO A 196 -0.21 24.73 25.55
C PRO A 196 0.50 23.37 25.73
N LEU A 197 -0.24 22.25 25.85
CA LEU A 197 0.33 20.98 26.35
C LEU A 197 0.45 19.86 25.27
N GLU A 198 -0.15 20.03 24.08
CA GLU A 198 -0.10 19.04 22.99
C GLU A 198 0.77 19.46 21.78
N GLY A 199 1.42 20.62 21.84
CA GLY A 199 2.18 21.22 20.73
C GLY A 199 3.38 20.40 20.28
N ASP A 200 4.28 20.03 21.20
CA ASP A 200 5.59 19.45 20.87
C ASP A 200 5.51 18.12 20.09
N THR A 201 4.57 17.24 20.44
CA THR A 201 4.47 15.93 19.79
C THR A 201 3.83 16.02 18.40
N LYS A 202 2.90 16.97 18.19
CA LYS A 202 2.24 17.21 16.91
C LYS A 202 3.12 18.06 15.98
N GLU A 203 3.94 18.95 16.53
CA GLU A 203 4.94 19.73 15.78
C GLU A 203 6.00 18.84 15.14
N HIS A 204 6.50 17.82 15.86
CA HIS A 204 7.44 16.85 15.28
C HIS A 204 6.83 16.05 14.12
N VAL A 205 5.54 15.70 14.20
CA VAL A 205 4.82 15.01 13.12
C VAL A 205 4.64 15.94 11.90
N LEU A 206 4.30 17.21 12.12
CA LEU A 206 4.24 18.21 11.05
C LEU A 206 5.62 18.44 10.41
N GLN A 207 6.68 18.52 11.20
CA GLN A 207 8.04 18.68 10.71
C GLN A 207 8.50 17.46 9.89
N GLN A 208 8.14 16.25 10.31
CA GLN A 208 8.36 15.03 9.54
C GLN A 208 7.60 15.08 8.21
N LYS A 209 6.35 15.56 8.19
CA LYS A 209 5.55 15.72 6.97
C LYS A 209 6.11 16.78 6.02
N HIS A 210 6.62 17.89 6.56
CA HIS A 210 7.35 18.90 5.79
C HIS A 210 8.65 18.36 5.21
N THR A 211 9.36 17.48 5.94
CA THR A 211 10.55 16.80 5.44
C THR A 211 10.21 15.82 4.31
N GLU A 212 9.11 15.07 4.45
CA GLU A 212 8.57 14.18 3.42
C GLU A 212 8.19 14.96 2.15
N LEU A 213 7.52 16.12 2.30
CA LEU A 213 7.17 17.01 1.19
C LEU A 213 8.41 17.54 0.48
N LYS A 214 9.44 17.98 1.21
CA LYS A 214 10.71 18.43 0.62
C LYS A 214 11.40 17.31 -0.17
N HIS A 215 11.38 16.08 0.36
CA HIS A 215 11.93 14.92 -0.35
C HIS A 215 11.15 14.64 -1.64
N LYS A 216 9.82 14.56 -1.58
CA LYS A 216 8.98 14.36 -2.77
C LYS A 216 9.14 15.47 -3.80
N MET A 217 9.27 16.73 -3.38
CA MET A 217 9.56 17.85 -4.28
C MET A 217 10.93 17.70 -4.96
N ARG A 218 11.95 17.24 -4.23
CA ARG A 218 13.27 16.96 -4.82
C ARG A 218 13.19 15.82 -5.85
N ASP A 219 12.50 14.73 -5.52
CA ASP A 219 12.32 13.58 -6.41
C ASP A 219 11.54 13.96 -7.68
N LEU A 220 10.51 14.79 -7.53
CA LEU A 220 9.77 15.36 -8.65
C LEU A 220 10.69 16.19 -9.55
N ASN A 221 11.44 17.14 -9.00
CA ASN A 221 12.36 17.95 -9.80
C ASN A 221 13.42 17.11 -10.51
N GLN A 222 13.97 16.09 -9.85
CA GLN A 222 14.92 15.15 -10.47
C GLN A 222 14.27 14.31 -11.57
N GLY A 223 13.05 13.82 -11.35
CA GLY A 223 12.27 13.10 -12.36
C GLY A 223 11.95 13.95 -13.58
N PHE A 224 11.57 15.22 -13.37
CA PHE A 224 11.33 16.17 -14.45
C PHE A 224 12.60 16.46 -15.24
N GLU A 225 13.73 16.70 -14.57
CA GLU A 225 15.00 16.96 -15.23
C GLU A 225 15.50 15.73 -16.01
N ARG A 226 15.26 14.51 -15.50
CA ARG A 226 15.49 13.27 -16.24
C ARG A 226 14.62 13.18 -17.49
N LEU A 227 13.31 13.42 -17.38
CA LEU A 227 12.39 13.44 -18.53
C LEU A 227 12.78 14.51 -19.56
N ARG A 228 13.23 15.66 -19.09
CA ARG A 228 13.74 16.75 -19.93
C ARG A 228 14.98 16.28 -20.70
N LYS A 229 15.96 15.68 -20.03
CA LYS A 229 17.16 15.15 -20.69
C LYS A 229 16.81 14.07 -21.71
N LEU A 230 16.02 13.08 -21.31
CA LEU A 230 15.55 12.01 -22.20
C LEU A 230 14.81 12.55 -23.43
N SER A 231 13.93 13.55 -23.26
CA SER A 231 13.21 14.20 -24.35
C SER A 231 14.14 14.99 -25.30
N HIS A 232 15.25 15.55 -24.82
CA HIS A 232 16.19 16.33 -25.64
C HIS A 232 17.27 15.46 -26.31
N GLU A 233 17.83 14.52 -25.56
CA GLU A 233 18.93 13.66 -25.98
C GLU A 233 18.41 12.48 -26.82
N GLY A 234 17.13 12.09 -26.64
CA GLY A 234 16.59 10.85 -27.17
C GLY A 234 16.97 9.67 -26.27
N PHE A 235 16.39 8.49 -26.51
CA PHE A 235 17.14 7.28 -26.16
C PHE A 235 18.29 7.24 -27.17
N SER A 236 19.54 7.30 -26.69
CA SER A 236 20.65 7.02 -27.58
C SER A 236 20.34 5.68 -28.25
N GLU A 237 20.40 5.58 -29.58
CA GLU A 237 20.29 4.28 -30.28
C GLU A 237 21.33 3.28 -29.75
N ASP A 238 22.39 3.78 -29.11
CA ASP A 238 23.42 3.04 -28.39
C ASP A 238 23.07 2.65 -26.94
N SER A 239 21.90 3.02 -26.42
CA SER A 239 21.40 2.64 -25.09
C SER A 239 20.89 1.20 -25.10
N GLU A 240 21.71 0.29 -25.63
CA GLU A 240 21.43 -1.14 -25.64
C GLU A 240 21.28 -1.69 -24.21
N PHE A 241 21.86 -1.02 -23.21
CA PHE A 241 21.82 -1.41 -21.81
C PHE A 241 21.16 -0.32 -20.94
N ARG A 242 20.40 -0.73 -19.91
CA ARG A 242 19.73 0.12 -18.92
C ARG A 242 20.62 0.42 -17.71
N GLU A 243 21.53 -0.49 -17.37
CA GLU A 243 22.39 -0.39 -16.20
C GLU A 243 23.62 0.51 -16.49
N PRO A 244 23.83 1.63 -15.76
CA PRO A 244 24.91 2.59 -16.05
C PRO A 244 26.31 1.98 -16.09
N ARG A 245 26.58 1.02 -15.22
CA ARG A 245 27.87 0.29 -15.16
C ARG A 245 28.11 -0.58 -16.38
N VAL A 246 27.06 -1.14 -16.97
CA VAL A 246 27.14 -1.99 -18.17
C VAL A 246 27.32 -1.12 -19.41
N ILE A 247 26.68 0.05 -19.44
CA ILE A 247 26.89 1.09 -20.45
C ILE A 247 28.36 1.53 -20.46
N GLU A 248 28.95 1.85 -19.30
CA GLU A 248 30.36 2.24 -19.19
C GLU A 248 31.31 1.16 -19.75
N LEU A 249 31.05 -0.12 -19.46
CA LEU A 249 31.84 -1.24 -19.99
C LEU A 249 31.68 -1.39 -21.51
N TRP A 250 30.46 -1.23 -22.02
CA TRP A 250 30.18 -1.28 -23.45
C TRP A 250 30.85 -0.14 -24.21
N GLU A 251 30.79 1.08 -23.68
CA GLU A 251 31.50 2.23 -24.25
C GLU A 251 33.02 2.04 -24.21
N ALA A 252 33.56 1.49 -23.11
CA ALA A 252 34.98 1.17 -23.02
C ALA A 252 35.39 0.14 -24.07
N ALA A 253 34.55 -0.88 -24.30
CA ALA A 253 34.78 -1.89 -25.33
C ALA A 253 34.70 -1.32 -26.76
N LYS A 254 33.75 -0.42 -27.05
CA LYS A 254 33.67 0.28 -28.34
C LYS A 254 34.89 1.17 -28.60
N ARG A 255 35.55 1.67 -27.56
CA ARG A 255 36.79 2.48 -27.66
C ARG A 255 38.04 1.62 -27.84
N THR A 256 37.96 0.32 -27.60
CA THR A 256 39.03 -0.64 -27.90
C THR A 256 38.88 -1.18 -29.31
N ASN A 257 40.00 -1.42 -30.02
CA ASN A 257 40.00 -1.96 -31.39
C ASN A 257 39.71 -3.47 -31.41
N LEU A 258 38.56 -3.89 -30.88
CA LEU A 258 38.10 -5.29 -30.91
C LEU A 258 37.58 -5.65 -32.30
N SER A 259 37.69 -6.93 -32.67
CA SER A 259 37.03 -7.42 -33.88
C SER A 259 35.50 -7.44 -33.71
N ASN A 260 34.75 -7.37 -34.82
CA ASN A 260 33.28 -7.37 -34.77
C ASN A 260 32.71 -8.63 -34.09
N ASP A 261 33.34 -9.79 -34.28
CA ASP A 261 32.90 -11.07 -33.68
C ASP A 261 33.12 -11.08 -32.16
N GLU A 262 34.23 -10.50 -31.68
CA GLU A 262 34.51 -10.36 -30.25
C GLU A 262 33.60 -9.33 -29.59
N LEU A 263 33.28 -8.24 -30.31
CA LEU A 263 32.37 -7.21 -29.85
C LEU A 263 30.96 -7.76 -29.68
N GLU A 264 30.46 -8.58 -30.62
CA GLU A 264 29.16 -9.25 -30.51
C GLU A 264 29.15 -10.31 -29.39
N SER A 265 30.25 -11.07 -29.21
CA SER A 265 30.36 -12.00 -28.07
C SER A 265 30.33 -11.26 -26.72
N LEU A 266 31.02 -10.13 -26.60
CA LEU A 266 31.01 -9.30 -25.41
C LEU A 266 29.63 -8.67 -25.16
N LYS A 267 28.94 -8.28 -26.23
CA LYS A 267 27.58 -7.75 -26.18
C LYS A 267 26.59 -8.75 -25.56
N GLU A 268 26.63 -10.00 -26.00
CA GLU A 268 25.80 -11.07 -25.42
C GLU A 268 26.17 -11.34 -23.94
N GLU A 269 27.46 -11.31 -23.61
CA GLU A 269 27.93 -11.46 -22.23
C GLU A 269 27.45 -10.32 -21.32
N LEU A 270 27.46 -9.07 -21.82
CA LEU A 270 26.93 -7.90 -21.12
C LEU A 270 25.40 -7.97 -20.97
N ARG A 271 24.66 -8.52 -21.94
CA ARG A 271 23.21 -8.77 -21.83
C ARG A 271 22.88 -9.78 -20.73
N HIS A 272 23.64 -10.86 -20.65
CA HIS A 272 23.50 -11.83 -19.58
C HIS A 272 23.87 -11.24 -18.21
N PHE A 273 24.87 -10.36 -18.17
CA PHE A 273 25.24 -9.65 -16.96
C PHE A 273 24.14 -8.68 -16.52
N GLU A 274 23.58 -7.89 -17.44
CA GLU A 274 22.44 -7.00 -17.18
C GLU A 274 21.23 -7.76 -16.59
N THR A 275 20.87 -8.91 -17.17
CA THR A 275 19.78 -9.75 -16.64
C THR A 275 20.07 -10.23 -15.21
N LYS A 276 21.33 -10.50 -14.88
CA LYS A 276 21.75 -10.86 -13.51
C LYS A 276 21.69 -9.66 -12.57
N VAL A 277 22.03 -8.47 -13.03
CA VAL A 277 21.92 -7.21 -12.27
C VAL A 277 20.46 -6.91 -11.94
N GLU A 278 19.56 -7.01 -12.92
CA GLU A 278 18.12 -6.81 -12.72
C GLU A 278 17.57 -7.81 -11.69
N LYS A 279 17.92 -9.10 -11.80
CA LYS A 279 17.55 -10.11 -10.80
C LYS A 279 18.06 -9.74 -9.40
N HIS A 280 19.29 -9.27 -9.28
CA HIS A 280 19.85 -8.83 -7.99
C HIS A 280 19.11 -7.62 -7.42
N SER A 281 18.77 -6.64 -8.25
CA SER A 281 17.94 -5.50 -7.83
C SER A 281 16.60 -5.98 -7.28
N HIS A 282 15.93 -6.91 -7.98
CA HIS A 282 14.66 -7.47 -7.52
C HIS A 282 14.78 -8.19 -6.17
N TYR A 283 15.82 -9.01 -5.97
CA TYR A 283 16.05 -9.67 -4.68
C TYR A 283 16.35 -8.67 -3.55
N LYS A 284 17.06 -7.58 -3.84
CA LYS A 284 17.32 -6.51 -2.88
C LYS A 284 16.03 -5.80 -2.46
N GLU A 285 15.14 -5.50 -3.40
CA GLU A 285 13.81 -4.94 -3.11
C GLU A 285 12.96 -5.90 -2.29
N GLN A 286 12.94 -7.20 -2.64
CA GLN A 286 12.25 -8.21 -1.84
C GLN A 286 12.80 -8.32 -0.42
N LEU A 287 14.11 -8.20 -0.25
CA LEU A 287 14.76 -8.21 1.05
C LEU A 287 14.34 -6.99 1.89
N GLU A 288 14.27 -5.81 1.28
CA GLU A 288 13.81 -4.58 1.93
C GLU A 288 12.35 -4.67 2.37
N LEU A 289 11.47 -5.18 1.50
CA LEU A 289 10.07 -5.46 1.85
C LEU A 289 9.96 -6.50 2.98
N SER A 290 10.80 -7.54 2.95
CA SER A 290 10.85 -8.53 4.04
C SER A 290 11.32 -7.91 5.35
N HIS A 291 12.26 -6.96 5.29
CA HIS A 291 12.75 -6.23 6.46
C HIS A 291 11.65 -5.38 7.08
N GLN A 292 10.93 -4.61 6.26
CA GLN A 292 9.79 -3.80 6.72
C GLN A 292 8.70 -4.67 7.36
N LYS A 293 8.40 -5.84 6.77
CA LYS A 293 7.47 -6.83 7.34
C LYS A 293 7.97 -7.38 8.68
N LEU A 294 9.27 -7.65 8.80
CA LEU A 294 9.86 -8.12 10.05
C LEU A 294 9.72 -7.06 11.16
N GLN A 295 10.07 -5.80 10.88
CA GLN A 295 9.92 -4.70 11.83
C GLN A 295 8.46 -4.53 12.29
N HIS A 296 7.49 -4.63 11.37
CA HIS A 296 6.07 -4.55 11.71
C HIS A 296 5.60 -5.73 12.57
N VAL A 297 6.09 -6.94 12.29
CA VAL A 297 5.74 -8.15 13.06
C VAL A 297 6.43 -8.16 14.43
N GLU A 298 7.63 -7.60 14.54
CA GLU A 298 8.32 -7.36 15.83
C GLU A 298 7.53 -6.38 16.71
N ALA A 299 6.94 -5.33 16.12
CA ALA A 299 6.08 -4.40 16.85
C ALA A 299 4.77 -5.04 17.37
N LEU A 300 4.28 -6.10 16.73
CA LEU A 300 3.08 -6.84 17.13
C LEU A 300 3.33 -7.87 18.26
N GLY A 301 4.60 -8.24 18.53
CA GLY A 301 4.99 -9.06 19.67
C GLY A 301 4.74 -10.58 19.53
N ASP A 302 4.36 -11.08 18.34
CA ASP A 302 4.13 -12.50 18.09
C ASP A 302 5.45 -13.26 17.82
N LYS A 303 5.94 -13.98 18.84
CA LYS A 303 7.24 -14.65 18.82
C LYS A 303 7.39 -15.70 17.71
N GLU A 304 6.32 -16.40 17.33
CA GLU A 304 6.40 -17.46 16.33
C GLU A 304 6.46 -16.88 14.91
N HIS A 305 5.68 -15.84 14.65
CA HIS A 305 5.68 -15.12 13.39
C HIS A 305 6.98 -14.32 13.18
N ILE A 306 7.56 -13.76 14.24
CA ILE A 306 8.89 -13.12 14.20
C ILE A 306 9.95 -14.14 13.75
N LYS A 307 9.98 -15.34 14.34
CA LYS A 307 10.99 -16.35 14.00
C LYS A 307 10.92 -16.79 12.54
N ARG A 308 9.72 -17.10 12.04
CA ARG A 308 9.53 -17.52 10.62
C ARG A 308 9.88 -16.41 9.63
N ASN A 309 9.55 -15.15 9.94
CA ASN A 309 9.91 -14.02 9.07
C ASN A 309 11.40 -13.71 9.12
N LYS A 310 12.04 -13.89 10.29
CA LYS A 310 13.48 -13.72 10.44
C LYS A 310 14.25 -14.76 9.63
N GLU A 311 13.87 -16.04 9.68
CA GLU A 311 14.48 -17.10 8.85
C GLU A 311 14.34 -16.81 7.34
N LYS A 312 13.18 -16.30 6.90
CA LYS A 312 12.97 -15.86 5.51
C LYS A 312 13.82 -14.65 5.13
N TYR A 313 13.94 -13.68 6.03
CA TYR A 313 14.80 -12.52 5.84
C TYR A 313 16.26 -12.94 5.73
N ASP A 314 16.75 -13.81 6.63
CA ASP A 314 18.15 -14.26 6.65
C ASP A 314 18.51 -15.03 5.37
N THR A 315 17.64 -15.93 4.91
CA THR A 315 17.85 -16.66 3.64
C THR A 315 17.84 -15.75 2.41
N LEU A 316 16.92 -14.77 2.34
CA LEU A 316 16.92 -13.75 1.30
C LEU A 316 18.16 -12.85 1.37
N ALA A 317 18.62 -12.51 2.58
CA ALA A 317 19.79 -11.67 2.80
C ALA A 317 21.06 -12.36 2.32
N GLU A 318 21.23 -13.65 2.65
CA GLU A 318 22.35 -14.45 2.20
C GLU A 318 22.38 -14.60 0.68
N LYS A 319 21.23 -14.94 0.06
CA LYS A 319 21.12 -15.06 -1.39
C LYS A 319 21.42 -13.74 -2.11
N THR A 320 20.95 -12.62 -1.56
CA THR A 320 21.23 -11.28 -2.11
C THR A 320 22.72 -10.96 -2.03
N ARG A 321 23.37 -11.24 -0.89
CA ARG A 321 24.83 -11.04 -0.72
C ARG A 321 25.65 -11.92 -1.65
N GLU A 322 25.32 -13.21 -1.76
CA GLU A 322 26.03 -14.15 -2.63
C GLU A 322 25.93 -13.71 -4.10
N MET A 323 24.73 -13.30 -4.53
CA MET A 323 24.54 -12.83 -5.90
C MET A 323 25.25 -11.49 -6.15
N GLY A 324 25.26 -10.58 -5.18
CA GLY A 324 26.06 -9.35 -5.24
C GLY A 324 27.57 -9.64 -5.38
N TYR A 325 28.09 -10.66 -4.68
CA TYR A 325 29.47 -11.10 -4.83
C TYR A 325 29.75 -11.65 -6.23
N LYS A 326 28.88 -12.54 -6.74
CA LYS A 326 28.99 -13.08 -8.11
C LYS A 326 28.97 -11.97 -9.15
N MET A 327 28.08 -10.99 -8.99
CA MET A 327 27.96 -9.85 -9.89
C MET A 327 29.23 -8.98 -9.88
N LYS A 328 29.79 -8.69 -8.69
CA LYS A 328 31.06 -7.95 -8.58
C LYS A 328 32.21 -8.68 -9.26
N LYS A 329 32.30 -10.01 -9.10
CA LYS A 329 33.31 -10.83 -9.77
C LYS A 329 33.14 -10.80 -11.29
N HIS A 330 31.92 -11.03 -11.79
CA HIS A 330 31.62 -10.94 -13.22
C HIS A 330 31.97 -9.57 -13.82
N MET A 331 31.65 -8.49 -13.11
CA MET A 331 32.00 -7.13 -13.54
C MET A 331 33.52 -6.93 -13.62
N GLN A 332 34.26 -7.45 -12.63
CA GLN A 332 35.72 -7.39 -12.63
C GLN A 332 36.33 -8.23 -13.76
N ASP A 333 35.77 -9.41 -14.03
CA ASP A 333 36.20 -10.28 -15.11
C ASP A 333 35.96 -9.62 -16.48
N LEU A 334 34.78 -9.01 -16.69
CA LEU A 334 34.46 -8.24 -17.90
C LEU A 334 35.39 -7.03 -18.08
N SER A 335 35.63 -6.26 -17.02
CA SER A 335 36.54 -5.12 -17.05
C SER A 335 37.98 -5.53 -17.38
N ASN A 336 38.45 -6.64 -16.80
CA ASN A 336 39.77 -7.20 -17.09
C ASN A 336 39.87 -7.72 -18.53
N LYS A 337 38.80 -8.35 -19.04
CA LYS A 337 38.73 -8.88 -20.41
C LYS A 337 38.83 -7.75 -21.44
N ILE A 338 38.03 -6.68 -21.27
CA ILE A 338 38.07 -5.47 -22.11
C ILE A 338 39.46 -4.82 -22.07
N SER A 339 40.05 -4.70 -20.87
CA SER A 339 41.37 -4.08 -20.71
C SER A 339 42.49 -4.91 -21.35
N ARG A 340 42.45 -6.24 -21.22
CA ARG A 340 43.50 -7.13 -21.77
C ARG A 340 43.40 -7.28 -23.27
N GLN A 341 42.20 -7.47 -23.82
CA GLN A 341 42.01 -7.56 -25.27
C GLN A 341 42.32 -6.20 -25.94
N GLY A 342 41.96 -5.09 -25.31
CA GLY A 342 42.35 -3.76 -25.77
C GLY A 342 43.87 -3.52 -25.80
N LEU A 343 44.64 -4.15 -24.90
CA LEU A 343 46.10 -4.09 -24.90
C LEU A 343 46.72 -4.99 -25.98
N GLN A 344 46.23 -6.22 -26.14
CA GLN A 344 46.76 -7.17 -27.12
C GLN A 344 46.57 -6.73 -28.57
N HIS A 345 45.50 -5.99 -28.87
CA HIS A 345 45.24 -5.46 -30.21
C HIS A 345 45.90 -4.09 -30.49
N ASN A 346 46.44 -3.42 -29.46
CA ASN A 346 47.18 -2.16 -29.60
C ASN A 346 48.71 -2.35 -29.68
N GLU A 347 49.22 -3.57 -29.47
CA GLU A 347 50.65 -3.89 -29.57
C GLU A 347 51.10 -4.38 -30.97
N LEU A 348 50.25 -4.22 -31.99
CA LEU A 348 50.56 -4.38 -33.41
C LEU A 348 50.31 -3.06 -34.14
#